data_AF-A0A7V2K857-F1
#
_entry.id   AF-A0A7V2K857-F1
#
_cell.length_a   1.000
_cell.length_b   1.000
_cell.length_c   1.000
_cell.angle_alpha   90.00
_cell.angle_beta   90.00
_cell.angle_gamma   90.00
#
_symmetry.space_group_name_H-M   'P 1'
#
loop_
_entity.id
_entity.type
_entity.pdbx_description
1 polymer ?
#
loop_
_entity_poly.entity_id
_entity_poly.type
_entity_poly.pdbx_seq_one_letter_code
_entity_poly.pdbx_strand_id
1 'polypeptide(L)'
;MRLSLLVKIFVSFLSPLLLLGESEIEKARELWKKGNYREAGEILWKVIEEQKEEIENQRKIIRFYREELKRVEKEKKEVERGVEIATANLEAGRLYREGWKWQHRGIFEAKNEKEKREALLKAIEIFREIVIRYPYSEKADDAQYRIGRIYFAFLKEYGKAEMELRKLIENYPESEYVEKAKEMLERLK
;
A
#
# COMPACT_ATOMS: atom_id res chain seq x y z
N MET A 1 -6.73 -4.66 -23.42
CA MET A 1 -5.76 -5.57 -24.10
C MET A 1 -5.22 -6.72 -23.23
N ARG A 2 -5.91 -7.14 -22.13
CA ARG A 2 -5.47 -8.25 -21.25
C ARG A 2 -6.24 -9.58 -21.44
N LEU A 3 -7.41 -9.57 -22.10
CA LEU A 3 -8.14 -10.80 -22.46
C LEU A 3 -7.37 -11.68 -23.47
N SER A 4 -6.49 -11.08 -24.29
CA SER A 4 -5.75 -11.76 -25.37
C SER A 4 -4.77 -12.83 -24.86
N LEU A 5 -4.09 -12.62 -23.73
CA LEU A 5 -3.11 -13.59 -23.22
C LEU A 5 -3.79 -14.80 -22.57
N LEU A 6 -4.81 -14.58 -21.75
CA LEU A 6 -5.57 -15.65 -21.11
C LEU A 6 -6.31 -16.52 -22.14
N VAL A 7 -6.89 -15.91 -23.18
CA VAL A 7 -7.51 -16.64 -24.30
C VAL A 7 -6.47 -17.39 -25.13
N LYS A 8 -5.29 -16.81 -25.40
CA LYS A 8 -4.20 -17.52 -26.09
C LYS A 8 -3.68 -18.71 -25.30
N ILE A 9 -3.52 -18.58 -23.98
CA ILE A 9 -3.18 -19.68 -23.08
C ILE A 9 -4.28 -20.74 -23.14
N PHE A 10 -5.55 -20.34 -22.96
CA PHE A 10 -6.70 -21.26 -23.01
C PHE A 10 -6.80 -22.04 -24.32
N VAL A 11 -6.57 -21.38 -25.46
CA VAL A 11 -6.57 -22.00 -26.80
C VAL A 11 -5.34 -22.88 -27.01
N SER A 12 -4.16 -22.50 -26.52
CA SER A 12 -2.95 -23.31 -26.66
C SER A 12 -2.92 -24.59 -25.82
N PHE A 13 -3.64 -24.64 -24.69
CA PHE A 13 -3.62 -25.78 -23.75
C PHE A 13 -4.79 -26.77 -23.93
N LEU A 14 -5.91 -26.35 -24.52
CA LEU A 14 -7.07 -27.25 -24.79
C LEU A 14 -7.12 -27.77 -26.24
N SER A 15 -6.49 -27.12 -27.21
CA SER A 15 -6.49 -27.57 -28.61
C SER A 15 -5.85 -28.94 -28.87
N PRO A 16 -4.77 -29.36 -28.16
CA PRO A 16 -4.24 -30.72 -28.31
C PRO A 16 -5.17 -31.81 -27.76
N LEU A 17 -6.00 -31.46 -26.76
CA LEU A 17 -6.90 -32.38 -26.05
C LEU A 17 -8.07 -32.86 -26.93
N LEU A 18 -8.53 -32.03 -27.87
CA LEU A 18 -9.56 -32.42 -28.85
C LEU A 18 -9.00 -33.26 -30.00
N LEU A 19 -7.85 -32.90 -30.57
CA LEU A 19 -7.39 -33.47 -31.84
C LEU A 19 -6.82 -34.90 -31.73
N LEU A 20 -6.17 -35.25 -30.61
CA LEU A 20 -5.60 -36.61 -30.42
C LEU A 20 -6.67 -37.65 -30.04
N GLY A 21 -7.66 -37.25 -29.24
CA GLY A 21 -8.77 -38.10 -28.85
C GLY A 21 -9.72 -38.37 -30.01
N GLU A 22 -9.96 -37.39 -30.90
CA GLU A 22 -10.94 -37.51 -31.99
C GLU A 22 -10.63 -38.66 -32.96
N SER A 23 -9.36 -38.88 -33.33
CA SER A 23 -8.99 -39.98 -34.25
C SER A 23 -9.13 -41.36 -33.59
N GLU A 24 -8.68 -41.52 -32.35
CA GLU A 24 -8.77 -42.80 -31.62
C GLU A 24 -10.21 -43.12 -31.20
N ILE A 25 -11.00 -42.10 -30.84
CA ILE A 25 -12.43 -42.25 -30.56
C ILE A 25 -13.19 -42.67 -31.83
N GLU A 26 -12.85 -42.12 -33.01
CA GLU A 26 -13.50 -42.50 -34.26
C GLU A 26 -13.11 -43.94 -34.67
N LYS A 27 -11.85 -44.35 -34.51
CA LYS A 27 -11.42 -45.76 -34.66
C LYS A 27 -12.20 -46.69 -33.74
N ALA A 28 -12.38 -46.33 -32.47
CA ALA A 28 -13.15 -47.11 -31.52
C ALA A 28 -14.64 -47.21 -31.92
N ARG A 29 -15.24 -46.13 -32.44
CA ARG A 29 -16.61 -46.14 -32.98
C ARG A 29 -16.76 -47.06 -34.18
N GLU A 30 -15.80 -47.08 -35.09
CA GLU A 30 -15.82 -48.00 -36.23
C GLU A 30 -15.75 -49.47 -35.80
N LEU A 31 -14.87 -49.80 -34.84
CA LEU A 31 -14.77 -51.14 -34.27
C LEU A 31 -16.06 -51.56 -33.56
N TRP A 32 -16.68 -50.64 -32.84
CA TRP A 32 -17.98 -50.85 -32.20
C TRP A 32 -19.08 -51.19 -33.22
N LYS A 33 -19.15 -50.45 -34.34
CA LYS A 33 -20.10 -50.72 -35.44
C LYS A 33 -19.90 -52.09 -36.07
N LYS A 34 -18.65 -52.59 -36.09
CA LYS A 34 -18.29 -53.91 -36.63
C LYS A 34 -18.51 -55.07 -35.63
N GLY A 35 -18.95 -54.79 -34.41
CA GLY A 35 -19.15 -55.80 -33.36
C GLY A 35 -17.89 -56.14 -32.54
N ASN A 36 -16.77 -55.45 -32.80
CA ASN A 36 -15.50 -55.64 -32.11
C ASN A 36 -15.45 -54.84 -30.80
N TYR A 37 -16.38 -55.13 -29.88
CA TYR A 37 -16.58 -54.32 -28.67
C TYR A 37 -15.40 -54.31 -27.71
N ARG A 38 -14.65 -55.42 -27.62
CA ARG A 38 -13.48 -55.53 -26.73
C ARG A 38 -12.37 -54.56 -27.14
N GLU A 39 -11.98 -54.59 -28.41
CA GLU A 39 -10.94 -53.70 -28.96
C GLU A 39 -11.38 -52.24 -28.90
N ALA A 40 -12.65 -51.95 -29.20
CA ALA A 40 -13.21 -50.61 -29.05
C ALA A 40 -13.15 -50.11 -27.59
N GLY A 41 -13.45 -50.97 -26.62
CA GLY A 41 -13.38 -50.65 -25.19
C GLY A 41 -11.95 -50.40 -24.70
N GLU A 42 -10.97 -51.18 -25.17
CA GLU A 42 -9.55 -51.00 -24.83
C GLU A 42 -9.01 -49.65 -25.32
N ILE A 43 -9.36 -49.22 -26.55
CA ILE A 43 -8.98 -47.91 -27.09
C ILE A 43 -9.60 -46.78 -26.27
N LEU A 44 -10.91 -46.85 -25.98
CA LEU A 44 -11.59 -45.82 -25.20
C LEU A 44 -11.03 -45.71 -23.77
N TRP A 45 -10.70 -46.84 -23.14
CA TRP A 45 -10.06 -46.86 -21.82
C TRP A 45 -8.72 -46.13 -21.84
N LYS A 46 -7.88 -46.40 -22.84
CA LYS A 46 -6.58 -45.73 -22.99
C LYS A 46 -6.74 -44.21 -23.18
N VAL A 47 -7.68 -43.78 -24.04
CA VAL A 47 -7.97 -42.36 -24.24
C VAL A 47 -8.43 -41.70 -22.94
N ILE A 48 -9.27 -42.37 -22.14
CA ILE A 48 -9.73 -41.85 -20.85
C ILE A 48 -8.57 -41.70 -19.86
N GLU A 49 -7.67 -42.69 -19.77
CA GLU A 49 -6.51 -42.62 -18.86
C GLU A 49 -5.52 -41.52 -19.27
N GLU A 50 -5.20 -41.39 -20.57
CA GLU A 50 -4.33 -40.32 -21.07
C GLU A 50 -4.94 -38.92 -20.81
N GLN A 51 -6.26 -38.76 -21.02
CA GLN A 51 -6.94 -37.50 -20.70
C GLN A 51 -6.94 -37.20 -19.20
N LYS A 52 -7.07 -38.21 -18.33
CA LYS A 52 -6.99 -38.02 -16.87
C LYS A 52 -5.61 -37.54 -16.46
N GLU A 53 -4.55 -38.14 -17.00
CA GLU A 53 -3.17 -37.74 -16.70
C GLU A 53 -2.89 -36.30 -17.13
N GLU A 54 -3.33 -35.93 -18.33
CA GLU A 54 -3.20 -34.57 -18.84
C GLU A 54 -3.97 -33.56 -17.99
N ILE A 55 -5.22 -33.86 -17.61
CA ILE A 55 -6.01 -33.02 -16.71
C ILE A 55 -5.30 -32.84 -15.36
N GLU A 56 -4.69 -33.90 -14.82
CA GLU A 56 -3.97 -33.82 -13.56
C GLU A 56 -2.69 -32.98 -13.69
N ASN A 57 -1.96 -33.10 -14.80
CA ASN A 57 -0.81 -32.25 -15.10
C ASN A 57 -1.22 -30.77 -15.23
N GLN A 58 -2.31 -30.49 -15.93
CA GLN A 58 -2.86 -29.13 -16.02
C GLN A 58 -3.31 -28.60 -14.66
N ARG A 59 -3.91 -29.43 -13.80
CA ARG A 59 -4.29 -29.05 -12.43
C ARG A 59 -3.06 -28.68 -11.59
N LYS A 60 -1.96 -29.41 -11.71
CA LYS A 60 -0.69 -29.09 -11.03
C LYS A 60 -0.16 -27.72 -11.49
N ILE A 61 -0.18 -27.47 -12.80
CA ILE A 61 0.24 -26.18 -13.38
C ILE A 61 -0.65 -25.04 -12.89
N ILE A 62 -1.98 -25.21 -12.92
CA ILE A 62 -2.93 -24.21 -12.43
C ILE A 62 -2.71 -23.95 -10.93
N ARG A 63 -2.48 -24.99 -10.12
CA ARG A 63 -2.20 -24.86 -8.69
C ARG A 63 -0.93 -24.05 -8.46
N PHE A 64 0.14 -24.35 -9.20
CA PHE A 64 1.39 -23.61 -9.14
C PHE A 64 1.17 -22.12 -9.44
N TYR A 65 0.52 -21.78 -10.55
CA TYR A 65 0.26 -20.37 -10.91
C TYR A 65 -0.67 -19.66 -9.92
N ARG A 66 -1.61 -20.38 -9.27
CA ARG A 66 -2.45 -19.79 -8.21
C ARG A 66 -1.62 -19.39 -7.00
N GLU A 67 -0.67 -20.23 -6.57
CA GLU A 67 0.21 -19.89 -5.44
C GLU A 67 1.18 -18.76 -5.80
N GLU A 68 1.70 -18.76 -7.03
CA GLU A 68 2.52 -17.68 -7.56
C GLU A 68 1.76 -16.34 -7.57
N LEU A 69 0.51 -16.35 -8.04
CA LEU A 69 -0.36 -15.17 -8.07
C LEU A 69 -0.60 -14.63 -6.65
N LYS A 70 -0.88 -15.50 -5.68
CA LYS A 70 -1.04 -15.10 -4.27
C LYS A 70 0.23 -14.45 -3.71
N ARG A 71 1.41 -14.98 -4.06
CA ARG A 71 2.69 -14.39 -3.62
C ARG A 71 2.87 -12.99 -4.19
N VAL A 72 2.67 -12.83 -5.50
CA VAL A 72 2.77 -11.53 -6.19
C VAL A 72 1.76 -10.52 -5.65
N GLU A 73 0.53 -10.95 -5.35
CA GLU A 73 -0.48 -10.07 -4.73
C GLU A 73 -0.06 -9.58 -3.34
N LYS A 74 0.60 -10.44 -2.54
CA LYS A 74 1.14 -10.06 -1.24
C LYS A 74 2.30 -9.06 -1.39
N GLU A 75 3.27 -9.36 -2.24
CA GLU A 75 4.41 -8.48 -2.54
C GLU A 75 3.93 -7.12 -3.05
N LYS A 76 2.95 -7.10 -3.96
CA LYS A 76 2.33 -5.86 -4.47
C LYS A 76 1.76 -5.00 -3.35
N LYS A 77 1.03 -5.60 -2.39
CA LYS A 77 0.47 -4.87 -1.24
C LYS A 77 1.56 -4.30 -0.34
N GLU A 78 2.66 -5.01 -0.15
CA GLU A 78 3.81 -4.53 0.63
C GLU A 78 4.48 -3.32 -0.06
N VAL A 79 4.67 -3.40 -1.38
CA VAL A 79 5.20 -2.29 -2.18
C VAL A 79 4.26 -1.08 -2.15
N GLU A 80 2.95 -1.29 -2.34
CA GLU A 80 1.96 -0.21 -2.30
C GLU A 80 1.98 0.54 -0.96
N ARG A 81 2.02 -0.18 0.16
CA ARG A 81 2.18 0.44 1.49
C ARG A 81 3.49 1.21 1.62
N GLY A 82 4.60 0.66 1.13
CA GLY A 82 5.89 1.35 1.16
C GLY A 82 5.87 2.65 0.38
N VAL A 83 5.23 2.67 -0.80
CA VAL A 83 5.05 3.86 -1.61
C VAL A 83 4.14 4.88 -0.90
N GLU A 84 3.04 4.45 -0.30
CA GLU A 84 2.15 5.32 0.47
C GLU A 84 2.90 6.03 1.61
N ILE A 85 3.69 5.29 2.40
CA ILE A 85 4.51 5.86 3.48
C ILE A 85 5.53 6.86 2.92
N ALA A 86 6.24 6.50 1.85
CA ALA A 86 7.22 7.38 1.22
C ALA A 86 6.59 8.68 0.70
N THR A 87 5.42 8.60 0.05
CA THR A 87 4.69 9.78 -0.42
C THR A 87 4.22 10.66 0.74
N ALA A 88 3.66 10.08 1.80
CA ALA A 88 3.28 10.82 3.01
C ALA A 88 4.47 11.56 3.63
N ASN A 89 5.64 10.92 3.73
CA ASN A 89 6.86 11.54 4.25
C ASN A 89 7.37 12.68 3.36
N LEU A 90 7.32 12.52 2.02
CA LEU A 90 7.70 13.57 1.08
C LEU A 90 6.78 14.79 1.18
N GLU A 91 5.47 14.58 1.26
CA GLU A 91 4.47 15.64 1.38
C GLU A 91 4.57 16.36 2.73
N ALA A 92 4.69 15.61 3.83
CA ALA A 92 4.94 16.16 5.16
C ALA A 92 6.25 16.98 5.18
N GLY A 93 7.32 16.49 4.56
CA GLY A 93 8.58 17.21 4.43
C GLY A 93 8.47 18.50 3.63
N ARG A 94 7.66 18.53 2.56
CA ARG A 94 7.39 19.74 1.77
C ARG A 94 6.66 20.79 2.62
N LEU A 95 5.56 20.40 3.27
CA LEU A 95 4.80 21.28 4.16
C LEU A 95 5.66 21.78 5.31
N TYR A 96 6.48 20.91 5.90
CA TYR A 96 7.35 21.29 7.00
C TYR A 96 8.31 22.41 6.59
N ARG A 97 8.94 22.31 5.41
CA ARG A 97 9.79 23.38 4.87
C ARG A 97 9.01 24.68 4.67
N GLU A 98 7.75 24.61 4.28
CA GLU A 98 6.89 25.77 4.10
C GLU A 98 6.51 26.42 5.44
N GLY A 99 6.09 25.62 6.43
CA GLY A 99 5.82 26.09 7.79
C GLY A 99 7.05 26.72 8.43
N TRP A 100 8.24 26.13 8.22
CA TRP A 100 9.50 26.70 8.68
C TRP A 100 9.77 28.09 8.08
N LYS A 101 9.53 28.28 6.77
CA LYS A 101 9.69 29.59 6.13
C LYS A 101 8.78 30.65 6.75
N TRP A 102 7.52 30.31 7.00
CA TRP A 102 6.58 31.20 7.68
C TRP A 102 7.00 31.51 9.11
N GLN A 103 7.48 30.50 9.84
CA GLN A 103 8.01 30.69 11.18
C GLN A 103 9.24 31.63 11.18
N HIS A 104 10.18 31.41 10.26
CA HIS A 104 11.36 32.25 10.09
C HIS A 104 10.96 33.70 9.78
N ARG A 105 10.05 33.88 8.83
CA ARG A 105 9.51 35.19 8.47
C ARG A 105 8.90 35.91 9.68
N GLY A 106 8.09 35.21 10.46
CA GLY A 106 7.46 35.79 11.65
C GLY A 106 8.46 36.17 12.75
N ILE A 107 9.52 35.40 12.92
CA ILE A 107 10.51 35.61 14.00
C ILE A 107 11.56 36.65 13.62
N PHE A 108 12.06 36.61 12.38
CA PHE A 108 13.27 37.33 11.98
C PHE A 108 13.02 38.45 10.97
N GLU A 109 11.95 38.38 10.17
CA GLU A 109 11.73 39.31 9.05
C GLU A 109 10.53 40.25 9.27
N ALA A 110 9.65 39.94 10.22
CA ALA A 110 8.46 40.74 10.50
C ALA A 110 8.82 42.14 10.99
N LYS A 111 8.18 43.17 10.42
CA LYS A 111 8.47 44.57 10.74
C LYS A 111 7.73 45.09 11.97
N ASN A 112 6.68 44.38 12.37
CA ASN A 112 5.81 44.75 13.49
C ASN A 112 5.12 43.50 14.07
N GLU A 113 4.47 43.66 15.22
CA GLU A 113 3.85 42.53 15.94
C GLU A 113 2.67 41.92 15.16
N LYS A 114 1.95 42.71 14.35
CA LYS A 114 0.85 42.19 13.52
C LYS A 114 1.38 41.23 12.46
N GLU A 115 2.40 41.64 11.70
CA GLU A 115 3.05 40.79 10.69
C GLU A 115 3.66 39.53 11.31
N LYS A 116 4.31 39.66 12.48
CA LYS A 116 4.85 38.54 13.24
C LYS A 116 3.75 37.56 13.60
N ARG A 117 2.64 38.05 14.16
CA ARG A 117 1.50 37.21 14.55
C ARG A 117 0.88 36.51 13.35
N GLU A 118 0.63 37.21 12.24
CA GLU A 118 0.07 36.62 11.02
C GLU A 118 0.97 35.52 10.46
N ALA A 119 2.28 35.76 10.37
CA ALA A 119 3.23 34.77 9.86
C ALA A 119 3.33 33.53 10.78
N LEU A 120 3.33 33.73 12.10
CA LEU A 120 3.37 32.62 13.06
C LEU A 120 2.08 31.80 13.06
N LEU A 121 0.92 32.44 12.90
CA LEU A 121 -0.35 31.73 12.74
C LEU A 121 -0.37 30.91 11.45
N LYS A 122 0.21 31.44 10.36
CA LYS A 122 0.34 30.68 9.11
C LYS A 122 1.28 29.48 9.25
N ALA A 123 2.38 29.63 9.98
CA ALA A 123 3.27 28.52 10.30
C ALA A 123 2.55 27.43 11.10
N ILE A 124 1.78 27.82 12.14
CA ILE A 124 0.97 26.88 12.92
C ILE A 124 -0.04 26.14 12.05
N GLU A 125 -0.74 26.83 11.15
CA GLU A 125 -1.70 26.22 10.23
C GLU A 125 -1.05 25.11 9.39
N ILE A 126 0.13 25.39 8.82
CA ILE A 126 0.87 24.44 7.99
C ILE A 126 1.38 23.25 8.81
N PHE A 127 1.96 23.49 9.99
CA PHE A 127 2.40 22.40 10.87
C PHE A 127 1.22 21.54 11.33
N ARG A 128 0.06 22.15 11.59
CA ARG A 128 -1.15 21.42 11.96
C ARG A 128 -1.68 20.56 10.82
N GLU A 129 -1.54 20.99 9.57
CA GLU A 129 -1.86 20.16 8.41
C GLU A 129 -1.02 18.86 8.40
N ILE A 130 0.27 18.94 8.76
CA ILE A 130 1.14 17.77 8.84
C ILE A 130 0.62 16.77 9.89
N VAL A 131 0.30 17.27 11.08
CA VAL A 131 -0.18 16.43 12.18
C VAL A 131 -1.51 15.75 11.82
N ILE A 132 -2.41 16.45 11.13
CA ILE A 132 -3.74 15.90 10.79
C ILE A 132 -3.66 14.93 9.61
N ARG A 133 -2.92 15.28 8.56
CA ARG A 133 -2.91 14.51 7.30
C ARG A 133 -1.85 13.42 7.26
N TYR A 134 -0.72 13.62 7.95
CA TYR A 134 0.43 12.73 7.94
C TYR A 134 0.92 12.44 9.37
N PRO A 135 0.03 11.95 10.27
CA PRO A 135 0.37 11.74 11.69
C PRO A 135 1.50 10.73 11.91
N TYR A 136 1.75 9.82 10.97
CA TYR A 136 2.83 8.83 11.07
C TYR A 136 4.11 9.24 10.33
N SER A 137 4.17 10.47 9.81
CA SER A 137 5.35 10.94 9.10
C SER A 137 6.50 11.29 10.05
N GLU A 138 7.72 11.25 9.54
CA GLU A 138 8.94 11.68 10.24
C GLU A 138 8.98 13.18 10.61
N LYS A 139 7.91 13.92 10.32
CA LYS A 139 7.78 15.35 10.63
C LYS A 139 6.59 15.64 11.54
N ALA A 140 5.76 14.66 11.86
CA ALA A 140 4.53 14.87 12.60
C ALA A 140 4.78 15.33 14.04
N ASP A 141 5.74 14.68 14.71
CA ASP A 141 6.12 15.00 16.08
C ASP A 141 6.81 16.37 16.21
N ASP A 142 7.77 16.66 15.32
CA ASP A 142 8.42 17.99 15.26
C ASP A 142 7.40 19.09 14.93
N ALA A 143 6.47 18.83 13.99
CA ALA A 143 5.40 19.76 13.69
C ALA A 143 4.50 20.03 14.92
N GLN A 144 4.11 18.98 15.65
CA GLN A 144 3.34 19.10 16.89
C GLN A 144 4.10 19.92 17.96
N TYR A 145 5.39 19.63 18.14
CA TYR A 145 6.26 20.38 19.05
C TYR A 145 6.38 21.87 18.65
N ARG A 146 6.54 22.16 17.35
CA ARG A 146 6.61 23.54 16.84
C ARG A 146 5.37 24.34 17.12
N ILE A 147 4.20 23.75 16.95
CA ILE A 147 2.93 24.41 17.26
C ILE A 147 2.93 24.83 18.74
N GLY A 148 3.22 23.89 19.65
CA GLY A 148 3.32 24.17 21.09
C GLY A 148 4.36 25.24 21.41
N ARG A 149 5.56 25.15 20.81
CA ARG A 149 6.64 26.11 21.00
C ARG A 149 6.30 27.49 20.47
N ILE A 150 5.58 27.61 19.36
CA ILE A 150 5.15 28.91 18.83
C ILE A 150 4.18 29.59 19.78
N TYR A 151 3.18 28.85 20.25
CA TYR A 151 2.24 29.36 21.24
C TYR A 151 2.93 29.78 22.55
N PHE A 152 3.88 28.97 23.03
CA PHE A 152 4.62 29.23 24.26
C PHE A 152 5.56 30.45 24.13
N ALA A 153 6.44 30.42 23.14
CA ALA A 153 7.60 31.31 23.09
C ALA A 153 7.28 32.65 22.44
N PHE A 154 6.47 32.67 21.39
CA PHE A 154 6.31 33.84 20.53
C PHE A 154 4.95 34.51 20.64
N LEU A 155 3.86 33.73 20.76
CA LEU A 155 2.50 34.27 20.89
C LEU A 155 2.06 34.46 22.36
N LYS A 156 2.74 33.79 23.30
CA LYS A 156 2.41 33.79 24.74
C LYS A 156 0.98 33.32 25.05
N GLU A 157 0.42 32.49 24.18
CA GLU A 157 -0.90 31.89 24.35
C GLU A 157 -0.75 30.56 25.10
N TYR A 158 -0.43 30.64 26.39
CA TYR A 158 0.04 29.51 27.20
C TYR A 158 -0.95 28.35 27.31
N GLY A 159 -2.27 28.60 27.39
CA GLY A 159 -3.27 27.53 27.40
C GLY A 159 -3.27 26.71 26.11
N LYS A 160 -3.01 27.34 24.96
CA LYS A 160 -2.83 26.62 23.68
C LYS A 160 -1.49 25.89 23.64
N ALA A 161 -0.44 26.49 24.17
CA ALA A 161 0.85 25.85 24.28
C ALA A 161 0.76 24.55 25.10
N GLU A 162 0.14 24.60 26.27
CA GLU A 162 -0.07 23.43 27.13
C GLU A 162 -0.80 22.31 26.38
N MET A 163 -1.93 22.62 25.75
CA MET A 163 -2.71 21.64 25.01
C MET A 163 -1.87 20.95 23.91
N GLU A 164 -1.10 21.71 23.15
CA GLU A 164 -0.32 21.18 22.03
C GLU A 164 0.93 20.41 22.49
N LEU A 165 1.55 20.81 23.60
CA LEU A 165 2.67 20.08 24.21
C LEU A 165 2.21 18.77 24.87
N ARG A 166 1.02 18.74 25.49
CA ARG A 166 0.43 17.48 26.01
C ARG A 166 0.11 16.51 24.87
N LYS A 167 -0.49 17.00 23.79
CA LYS A 167 -0.71 16.20 22.57
C LYS A 167 0.57 15.60 22.00
N LEU A 168 1.71 16.30 22.09
CA LEU A 168 3.00 15.74 21.68
C LEU A 168 3.34 14.51 22.52
N ILE A 169 3.26 14.64 23.84
CA ILE A 169 3.62 13.57 24.79
C ILE A 169 2.66 12.38 24.65
N GLU A 170 1.38 12.63 24.43
CA GLU A 170 0.34 11.59 24.29
C GLU A 170 0.43 10.86 22.95
N ASN A 171 0.58 11.59 21.83
CA ASN A 171 0.53 11.00 20.49
C ASN A 171 1.90 10.56 19.97
N TYR A 172 2.99 11.15 20.47
CA TYR A 172 4.37 10.88 20.05
C TYR A 172 5.29 10.64 21.25
N PRO A 173 5.00 9.62 22.09
CA PRO A 173 5.73 9.38 23.34
C PRO A 173 7.21 9.05 23.15
N GLU A 174 7.62 8.64 21.94
CA GLU A 174 9.01 8.31 21.58
C GLU A 174 9.74 9.50 20.92
N SER A 175 9.08 10.65 20.76
CA SER A 175 9.68 11.81 20.10
C SER A 175 10.85 12.38 20.92
N GLU A 176 11.92 12.79 20.22
CA GLU A 176 13.06 13.50 20.83
C GLU A 176 12.66 14.83 21.50
N TYR A 177 11.45 15.33 21.22
CA TYR A 177 10.92 16.58 21.76
C TYR A 177 10.14 16.41 23.06
N VAL A 178 9.88 15.17 23.52
CA VAL A 178 9.07 14.90 24.73
C VAL A 178 9.67 15.57 25.96
N GLU A 179 10.97 15.42 26.21
CA GLU A 179 11.60 16.03 27.39
C GLU A 179 11.57 17.56 27.34
N LYS A 180 11.85 18.15 26.17
CA LYS A 180 11.72 19.60 25.96
C LYS A 180 10.28 20.09 26.18
N ALA A 181 9.28 19.31 25.77
CA ALA A 181 7.88 19.65 25.99
C ALA A 181 7.51 19.60 27.47
N LYS A 182 7.98 18.60 28.22
CA LYS A 182 7.80 18.52 29.68
C LYS A 182 8.43 19.73 30.38
N GLU A 183 9.67 20.09 30.03
CA GLU A 183 10.33 21.29 30.58
C GLU A 183 9.53 22.56 30.31
N MET A 184 8.99 22.71 29.09
CA MET A 184 8.15 23.84 28.74
C MET A 184 6.83 23.85 29.53
N LEU A 185 6.21 22.69 29.76
CA LEU A 185 5.00 22.56 30.57
C LEU A 185 5.25 22.93 32.04
N GLU A 186 6.39 22.53 32.62
CA GLU A 186 6.75 22.91 33.99
C GLU A 186 6.88 24.43 34.14
N ARG A 187 7.38 25.12 33.10
CA ARG A 187 7.49 26.58 33.07
C ARG A 187 6.14 27.31 32.95
N LEU A 188 5.04 26.60 32.71
CA LEU A 188 3.69 27.17 32.66
C LEU A 188 2.99 27.15 34.02
N LYS A 189 3.54 26.43 34.99
CA LYS A 189 3.06 26.40 36.38
C LYS A 189 3.53 27.63 37.14
#